data_AF-A0A9E4C5U7-F1
#
_entry.id   AF-A0A9E4C5U7-F1
#
_cell.length_a   1.000
_cell.length_b   1.000
_cell.length_c   1.000
_cell.angle_alpha   90.00
_cell.angle_beta   90.00
_cell.angle_gamma   90.00
#
_symmetry.space_group_name_H-M   'P 1'
#
loop_
_entity.id
_entity.type
_entity.pdbx_description
1 polymer ?
#
loop_
_entity_poly.entity_id
_entity_poly.type
_entity_poly.pdbx_seq_one_letter_code
_entity_poly.pdbx_strand_id
1 'polypeptide(L)' 'AQVSEVHGNFMVNLGGATAADVLALIDEVKRAILEQKGVELVLELNVIGEDPA' A
#
# COMPACT_ATOMS: atom_id res chain seq x y z
N ALA A 1 4.49 -0.86 -7.71
CA ALA A 1 3.18 -0.18 -7.54
C ALA A 1 3.41 1.31 -7.28
N GLN A 2 2.39 2.17 -7.38
CA GLN A 2 2.51 3.61 -7.09
C GLN A 2 1.26 4.13 -6.35
N VAL A 3 1.40 5.15 -5.50
CA VAL A 3 0.26 5.95 -5.03
C VAL A 3 -0.18 6.87 -6.17
N SER A 4 -1.48 6.91 -6.45
CA SER A 4 -2.06 7.77 -7.51
C SER A 4 -1.75 9.24 -7.27
N GLU A 5 -1.29 9.91 -8.33
CA GLU A 5 -1.09 11.37 -8.35
C GLU A 5 -2.41 12.15 -8.31
N VAL A 6 -3.54 11.49 -8.57
CA VAL A 6 -4.88 12.11 -8.55
C VAL A 6 -5.51 12.02 -7.16
N HIS A 7 -5.32 10.90 -6.45
CA HIS A 7 -5.92 10.69 -5.14
C HIS A 7 -5.12 9.70 -4.29
N GLY A 8 -4.63 10.12 -3.12
CA GLY A 8 -3.72 9.35 -2.27
C GLY A 8 -4.24 8.02 -1.68
N ASN A 9 -5.53 7.71 -1.83
CA ASN A 9 -6.11 6.45 -1.36
C ASN A 9 -6.05 5.35 -2.42
N PHE A 10 -5.69 5.70 -3.66
CA PHE A 10 -5.62 4.76 -4.76
C PHE A 10 -4.18 4.32 -4.97
N MET A 11 -3.96 3.00 -4.90
CA MET A 11 -2.74 2.39 -5.40
C MET A 11 -2.95 1.97 -6.84
N VAL A 12 -2.10 2.44 -7.73
CA VAL A 12 -2.18 2.20 -9.17
C VAL A 12 -1.10 1.22 -9.61
N ASN A 13 -1.48 0.33 -10.51
CA ASN A 13 -0.56 -0.53 -11.25
C ASN A 13 -0.32 0.11 -12.62
N LEU A 14 0.88 0.67 -12.83
CA LEU A 14 1.30 1.24 -14.11
C LEU A 14 1.79 0.19 -15.12
N GLY A 15 1.65 -1.10 -14.78
CA GLY A 15 2.15 -2.24 -15.53
C GLY A 15 3.15 -3.05 -14.71
N GLY A 16 3.00 -4.38 -14.69
CA GLY A 16 3.96 -5.30 -14.10
C GLY A 16 4.02 -5.34 -12.57
N ALA A 17 3.27 -4.52 -11.84
CA ALA A 17 3.25 -4.61 -10.38
C ALA A 17 2.53 -5.88 -9.91
N THR A 18 3.15 -6.58 -8.98
CA THR A 18 2.66 -7.78 -8.32
C THR A 18 1.85 -7.43 -7.06
N ALA A 19 1.17 -8.41 -6.47
CA ALA A 19 0.51 -8.24 -5.17
C ALA A 19 1.51 -7.86 -4.07
N ALA A 20 2.70 -8.47 -4.07
CA ALA A 20 3.78 -8.14 -3.13
C ALA A 20 4.22 -6.67 -3.26
N ASP A 21 4.31 -6.14 -4.48
CA ASP A 21 4.65 -4.72 -4.70
C ASP A 21 3.59 -3.76 -4.14
N VAL A 22 2.31 -4.14 -4.20
CA VAL A 22 1.21 -3.33 -3.64
C VAL A 22 1.23 -3.39 -2.12
N LEU A 23 1.42 -4.56 -1.52
CA LEU A 23 1.49 -4.73 -0.07
C LEU A 23 2.69 -3.99 0.54
N ALA A 24 3.87 -4.09 -0.10
CA ALA A 24 5.05 -3.34 0.33
C ALA A 24 4.83 -1.82 0.29
N LEU A 25 4.12 -1.33 -0.74
CA LEU A 25 3.77 0.09 -0.84
C LEU A 25 2.76 0.51 0.23
N ILE A 26 1.78 -0.34 0.57
CA ILE A 26 0.85 -0.11 1.69
C ILE A 26 1.63 0.05 2.99
N ASP A 27 2.56 -0.84 3.28
CA ASP A 27 3.35 -0.79 4.51
C ASP A 27 4.27 0.44 4.57
N GLU A 28 4.85 0.83 3.44
CA GLU A 28 5.63 2.08 3.33
C GLU A 28 4.76 3.31 3.64
N VAL A 29 3.56 3.40 3.05
CA VAL A 29 2.64 4.51 3.30
C VAL A 29 2.19 4.54 4.77
N LYS A 30 1.83 3.39 5.35
CA LYS A 30 1.45 3.29 6.77
C LYS A 30 2.58 3.76 7.68
N ARG A 31 3.81 3.32 7.43
CA ARG A 31 5.00 3.74 8.19
C ARG A 31 5.24 5.24 8.06
N ALA A 32 5.22 5.77 6.84
CA ALA A 32 5.45 7.19 6.59
C ALA A 32 4.41 8.08 7.28
N ILE A 33 3.13 7.69 7.27
CA ILE A 33 2.06 8.45 7.94
C ILE A 33 2.18 8.37 9.46
N LEU A 34 2.54 7.20 10.01
CA LEU A 34 2.80 7.07 11.44
C LEU A 34 3.96 7.97 11.87
N GLU A 35 5.08 7.95 11.15
CA GLU A 35 6.27 8.75 11.48
C GLU A 35 6.02 10.25 11.34
N GLN A 36 5.34 10.69 10.27
CA GLN A 36 5.18 12.11 9.97
C GLN A 36 3.98 12.75 10.66
N LYS A 37 2.93 11.97 10.95
CA LYS A 37 1.66 12.48 11.45
C LYS A 37 1.26 11.89 12.80
N GLY A 38 1.94 10.84 13.28
CA GLY A 38 1.55 10.11 14.48
C GLY A 38 0.21 9.37 14.33
N VAL A 39 -0.24 9.15 13.09
CA VAL A 39 -1.52 8.50 12.80
C VAL A 39 -1.26 7.07 12.35
N GLU A 40 -1.90 6.12 13.03
CA GLU A 40 -1.90 4.72 12.62
C GLU A 40 -2.99 4.47 11.60
N LEU A 41 -2.60 4.08 10.39
CA LEU A 41 -3.54 3.69 9.34
C LEU A 41 -3.86 2.20 9.45
N VAL A 42 -5.15 1.87 9.43
CA VAL A 42 -5.65 0.48 9.39
C VAL A 42 -6.05 0.16 7.96
N LEU A 43 -5.66 -1.01 7.47
CA LEU A 43 -6.00 -1.46 6.13
C LEU A 43 -7.47 -1.89 6.08
N GLU A 44 -8.27 -1.24 5.22
CA GLU A 44 -9.68 -1.59 4.98
C GLU A 44 -9.85 -2.84 4.10
N LEU A 45 -8.89 -3.07 3.19
CA LEU A 45 -8.98 -4.13 2.19
C LEU A 45 -8.68 -5.51 2.81
N ASN A 46 -9.41 -6.52 2.34
CA ASN A 46 -9.08 -7.91 2.60
C ASN A 46 -8.00 -8.40 1.62
N VAL A 47 -6.89 -8.89 2.17
CA VAL A 47 -5.83 -9.54 1.39
C VAL A 47 -6.11 -11.04 1.35
N ILE A 48 -6.17 -11.61 0.14
CA ILE A 48 -6.41 -13.04 -0.08
C ILE A 48 -5.25 -13.65 -0.87
N GLY A 49 -5.01 -14.95 -0.66
CA GLY A 49 -3.89 -15.67 -1.27
C GLY A 49 -2.94 -16.22 -0.21
N GLU A 50 -1.89 -16.88 -0.67
CA GLU A 50 -0.82 -17.39 0.19
C GLU A 50 0.33 -16.39 0.21
N ASP A 51 0.96 -16.21 1.37
CA ASP A 51 2.23 -15.49 1.42
C ASP A 51 3.26 -16.29 0.61
N PRO A 52 3.98 -15.66 -0.33
CA PRO A 52 5.08 -16.33 -1.00
C PRO A 52 6.14 -16.67 0.06
N ALA A 53 6.28 -17.98 0.32
CA ALA A 53 7.27 -18.54 1.24
C ALA A 53 8.71 -18.14 0.89
#